data_AF-A0AAQ3LD45-F1
#
_entry.id   AF-A0AAQ3LD45-F1
#
_cell.length_a   1.000
_cell.length_b   1.000
_cell.length_c   1.000
_cell.angle_alpha   90.00
_cell.angle_beta   90.00
_cell.angle_gamma   90.00
#
_symmetry.space_group_name_H-M   'P 1'
#
loop_
_entity.id
_entity.type
_entity.pdbx_description
1 polymer ?
#
loop_
_entity_poly.entity_id
_entity_poly.type
_entity_poly.pdbx_seq_one_letter_code
_entity_poly.pdbx_strand_id
1 'polypeptide(L)'
;MDIIESYRFHPSLHALFKSAEARHLTEDELQHYETTLPDCKSRADAAREIAKVDTAICGKIAKKVTEAYEYDKHHDVSTKKCFRDISLTVNYATLSMLMNDPDWYRDKLLIWFKTILHSFRFPDQKNGQEALIDGTEHAEQLASRQPFQKSIFETYSLLKAQMKASLSESAYKEIEPYLQLALDILSND
;
A
#
# COMPACT_ATOMS: atom_id res chain seq x y z
N MET A 1 7.15 -22.94 -12.10
CA MET A 1 7.43 -21.70 -11.35
C MET A 1 7.86 -20.73 -12.41
N ASP A 2 6.91 -19.96 -12.94
CA ASP A 2 7.20 -19.04 -14.04
C ASP A 2 8.15 -17.97 -13.51
N ILE A 3 9.27 -17.79 -14.21
CA ILE A 3 10.21 -16.71 -13.90
C ILE A 3 9.45 -15.42 -14.24
N ILE A 4 9.00 -14.70 -13.22
CA ILE A 4 8.43 -13.37 -13.40
C ILE A 4 9.58 -12.48 -13.89
N GLU A 5 9.54 -12.06 -15.14
CA GLU A 5 10.53 -11.16 -15.71
C GLU A 5 10.39 -9.79 -15.03
N SER A 6 11.39 -9.42 -14.21
CA SER A 6 11.49 -8.12 -13.57
C SER A 6 12.15 -7.11 -14.51
N TYR A 7 11.53 -5.94 -14.65
CA TYR A 7 12.05 -4.81 -15.42
C TYR A 7 12.93 -3.87 -14.59
N ARG A 8 13.16 -4.16 -13.31
CA ARG A 8 13.92 -3.29 -12.40
C ARG A 8 15.29 -2.87 -12.94
N PHE A 9 15.97 -3.77 -13.65
CA PHE A 9 17.28 -3.54 -14.24
C PHE A 9 17.23 -3.29 -15.75
N HIS A 10 16.05 -3.00 -16.31
CA HIS A 10 15.91 -2.70 -17.72
C HIS A 10 16.78 -1.48 -18.10
N PRO A 11 17.63 -1.55 -19.14
CA PRO A 11 18.63 -0.52 -19.44
C PRO A 11 18.06 0.90 -19.55
N SER A 12 16.86 1.03 -20.13
CA SER A 12 16.21 2.33 -20.36
C SER A 12 15.32 2.82 -19.22
N LEU A 13 15.04 1.98 -18.21
CA LEU A 13 14.07 2.29 -17.14
C LEU A 13 14.69 2.24 -15.74
N HIS A 14 15.84 1.60 -15.57
CA HIS A 14 16.47 1.45 -14.26
C HIS A 14 16.69 2.78 -13.52
N ALA A 15 17.22 3.78 -14.22
CA ALA A 15 17.47 5.10 -13.65
C ALA A 15 16.16 5.81 -13.24
N LEU A 16 15.11 5.62 -14.04
CA LEU A 16 13.77 6.15 -13.76
C LEU A 16 13.17 5.50 -12.52
N PHE A 17 13.21 4.16 -12.41
CA PHE A 17 12.68 3.49 -11.22
C PHE A 17 13.42 3.91 -9.94
N LYS A 18 14.75 4.07 -10.03
CA LYS A 18 15.55 4.55 -8.91
C LYS A 18 15.22 5.99 -8.50
N SER A 19 14.95 6.88 -9.46
CA SER A 19 14.60 8.29 -9.17
C SER A 19 13.15 8.45 -8.68
N ALA A 20 12.30 7.46 -8.95
CA ALA A 20 10.90 7.45 -8.54
C ALA A 20 10.66 6.75 -7.19
N GLU A 21 11.70 6.22 -6.53
CA GLU A 21 11.54 5.64 -5.19
C GLU A 21 10.82 6.63 -4.25
N ALA A 22 9.80 6.15 -3.54
CA ALA A 22 8.93 6.91 -2.64
C ALA A 22 7.97 7.94 -3.27
N ARG A 23 7.79 7.96 -4.60
CA ARG A 23 6.79 8.80 -5.28
C ARG A 23 6.14 8.06 -6.47
N HIS A 24 5.04 8.60 -6.98
CA HIS A 24 4.52 8.20 -8.28
C HIS A 24 5.42 8.71 -9.41
N LEU A 25 5.44 7.98 -10.52
CA LEU A 25 6.02 8.46 -11.76
C LEU A 25 5.21 9.67 -12.27
N THR A 26 5.87 10.60 -12.93
CA THR A 26 5.19 11.69 -13.65
C THR A 26 4.58 11.18 -14.96
N GLU A 27 3.75 12.00 -15.62
CA GLU A 27 3.17 11.63 -16.92
C GLU A 27 4.27 11.40 -17.98
N ASP A 28 5.30 12.24 -18.03
CA ASP A 28 6.42 12.07 -18.96
C ASP A 28 7.20 10.77 -18.70
N GLU A 29 7.40 10.42 -17.42
CA GLU A 29 8.04 9.16 -17.02
C GLU A 29 7.18 7.94 -17.39
N LEU A 30 5.86 8.03 -17.23
CA LEU A 30 4.92 6.98 -17.65
C LEU A 30 4.85 6.84 -19.17
N GLN A 31 4.91 7.95 -19.91
CA GLN A 31 4.98 7.92 -21.37
C GLN A 31 6.29 7.27 -21.88
N HIS A 32 7.42 7.55 -21.21
CA HIS A 32 8.70 6.89 -21.49
C HIS A 32 8.63 5.38 -21.18
N TYR A 33 7.99 5.01 -20.08
CA TYR A 33 7.73 3.61 -19.73
C TYR A 33 6.92 2.90 -20.81
N GLU A 34 5.79 3.46 -21.25
CA GLU A 34 4.93 2.88 -22.29
C GLU A 34 5.63 2.76 -23.65
N THR A 35 6.45 3.74 -24.00
CA THR A 35 7.24 3.69 -25.25
C THR A 35 8.27 2.58 -25.21
N THR A 36 8.84 2.31 -24.03
CA THR A 36 9.86 1.27 -23.81
C THR A 36 9.23 -0.12 -23.72
N LEU A 37 8.08 -0.24 -23.06
CA LEU A 37 7.37 -1.49 -22.79
C LEU A 37 5.89 -1.37 -23.23
N PRO A 38 5.60 -1.38 -24.53
CA PRO A 38 4.24 -1.18 -25.05
C PRO A 38 3.26 -2.27 -24.58
N ASP A 39 3.75 -3.50 -24.38
CA ASP A 39 2.94 -4.61 -23.88
C ASP A 39 2.54 -4.44 -22.40
N CYS A 40 3.21 -3.54 -21.67
CA CYS A 40 2.93 -3.22 -20.26
C CYS A 40 2.06 -1.97 -20.09
N LYS A 41 1.40 -1.49 -21.15
CA LYS A 41 0.58 -0.27 -21.11
C LYS A 41 -0.47 -0.27 -20.00
N SER A 42 -1.09 -1.42 -19.72
CA SER A 42 -2.10 -1.54 -18.65
C SER A 42 -1.58 -1.11 -17.28
N ARG A 43 -0.31 -1.37 -16.97
CA ARG A 43 0.33 -0.98 -15.70
C ARG A 43 0.58 0.53 -15.64
N ALA A 44 0.93 1.15 -16.77
CA ALA A 44 1.07 2.60 -16.84
C ALA A 44 -0.29 3.29 -16.65
N ASP A 45 -1.34 2.77 -17.30
CA ASP A 45 -2.71 3.26 -17.10
C ASP A 45 -3.16 3.12 -15.64
N ALA A 46 -2.88 1.96 -15.01
CA ALA A 46 -3.16 1.74 -13.60
C ALA A 46 -2.41 2.75 -12.70
N ALA A 47 -1.12 2.99 -12.96
CA ALA A 47 -0.32 3.97 -12.21
C ALA A 47 -0.89 5.39 -12.33
N ARG A 48 -1.38 5.79 -13.50
CA ARG A 48 -2.07 7.08 -13.69
C ARG A 48 -3.35 7.18 -12.87
N GLU A 49 -4.17 6.13 -12.84
CA GLU A 49 -5.39 6.12 -12.02
C GLU A 49 -5.05 6.20 -10.53
N ILE A 50 -4.08 5.41 -10.06
CA ILE A 50 -3.62 5.42 -8.66
C ILE A 50 -3.14 6.81 -8.26
N ALA A 51 -2.28 7.45 -9.06
CA ALA A 51 -1.74 8.77 -8.77
C ALA A 51 -2.83 9.85 -8.60
N LYS A 52 -3.99 9.71 -9.27
CA LYS A 52 -5.11 10.66 -9.16
C LYS A 52 -5.87 10.53 -7.84
N VAL A 53 -5.95 9.32 -7.26
CA VAL A 53 -6.79 9.02 -6.10
C VAL A 53 -6.00 8.83 -4.80
N ASP A 54 -4.73 8.47 -4.89
CA ASP A 54 -3.89 8.02 -3.78
C ASP A 54 -3.89 8.98 -2.58
N THR A 55 -3.61 10.27 -2.81
CA THR A 55 -3.54 11.27 -1.73
C THR A 55 -4.86 11.36 -0.96
N ALA A 56 -6.00 11.33 -1.65
CA ALA A 56 -7.32 11.41 -1.02
C ALA A 56 -7.64 10.14 -0.23
N ILE A 57 -7.32 8.97 -0.78
CA ILE A 57 -7.50 7.66 -0.12
C ILE A 57 -6.63 7.58 1.14
N CYS A 58 -5.33 7.84 1.02
CA CYS A 58 -4.40 7.81 2.15
C CYS A 58 -4.82 8.76 3.28
N GLY A 59 -5.26 9.99 2.93
CA GLY A 59 -5.74 10.95 3.91
C GLY A 59 -6.99 10.49 4.66
N LYS A 60 -7.96 9.92 3.93
CA LYS A 60 -9.19 9.37 4.51
C LYS A 60 -8.91 8.19 5.45
N ILE A 61 -8.02 7.28 5.05
CA ILE A 61 -7.64 6.12 5.87
C ILE A 61 -6.92 6.58 7.13
N ALA A 62 -5.91 7.44 6.99
CA ALA A 62 -5.14 7.93 8.13
C ALA A 62 -6.05 8.59 9.17
N LYS A 63 -7.01 9.40 8.71
CA LYS A 63 -8.02 9.99 9.59
C LYS A 63 -8.88 8.92 10.27
N LYS A 64 -9.49 8.01 9.50
CA LYS A 64 -10.39 6.98 10.05
C LYS A 64 -9.70 6.06 11.07
N VAL A 65 -8.48 5.63 10.78
CA VAL A 65 -7.68 4.79 11.70
C VAL A 65 -7.30 5.56 12.97
N THR A 66 -6.83 6.81 12.84
CA THR A 66 -6.46 7.61 14.02
C THR A 66 -7.66 8.04 14.87
N GLU A 67 -8.85 8.16 14.27
CA GLU A 67 -10.09 8.38 15.00
C GLU A 67 -10.56 7.13 15.76
N ALA A 68 -10.38 5.93 15.19
CA ALA A 68 -10.84 4.68 15.79
C ALA A 68 -9.94 4.15 16.91
N TYR A 69 -8.65 4.47 16.89
CA TYR A 69 -7.65 4.00 17.84
C TYR A 69 -7.10 5.14 18.71
N GLU A 70 -6.63 4.86 19.92
CA GLU A 70 -6.19 5.91 20.88
C GLU A 70 -4.79 6.51 20.59
N TYR A 71 -4.47 6.77 19.32
CA TYR A 71 -3.15 7.27 18.92
C TYR A 71 -2.76 8.61 19.56
N ASP A 72 -3.73 9.52 19.71
CA ASP A 72 -3.47 10.89 20.17
C ASP A 72 -3.03 10.96 21.65
N LYS A 73 -3.28 9.90 22.43
CA LYS A 73 -2.80 9.80 23.82
C LYS A 73 -1.33 9.40 23.91
N HIS A 74 -0.75 8.88 22.83
CA HIS A 74 0.56 8.24 22.85
C HIS A 74 1.55 8.81 21.82
N HIS A 75 1.06 9.47 20.76
CA HIS A 75 1.89 9.93 19.66
C HIS A 75 1.41 11.25 19.06
N ASP A 76 2.18 12.32 19.30
CA ASP A 76 2.03 13.57 18.55
C ASP A 76 2.17 13.31 17.05
N VAL A 77 1.37 14.04 16.26
CA VAL A 77 1.30 13.97 14.78
C VAL A 77 1.03 12.57 14.21
N SER A 78 0.32 11.72 14.96
CA SER A 78 -0.13 10.37 14.60
C SER A 78 -0.72 10.28 13.18
N THR A 79 -1.68 11.15 12.85
CA THR A 79 -2.36 11.14 11.54
C THR A 79 -1.39 11.45 10.39
N LYS A 80 -0.44 12.38 10.59
CA LYS A 80 0.56 12.73 9.57
C LYS A 80 1.53 11.57 9.30
N LYS A 81 1.95 10.87 10.37
CA LYS A 81 2.81 9.68 10.26
C LYS A 81 2.06 8.55 9.56
N CYS A 82 0.83 8.27 9.98
CA CYS A 82 -0.03 7.26 9.37
C CYS A 82 -0.25 7.55 7.87
N PHE A 83 -0.55 8.80 7.51
CA PHE A 83 -0.66 9.21 6.10
C PHE A 83 0.62 8.90 5.32
N ARG A 84 1.78 9.36 5.80
CA ARG A 84 3.08 9.12 5.16
C ARG A 84 3.32 7.62 4.96
N ASP A 85 3.04 6.84 5.99
CA ASP A 85 3.29 5.41 6.04
C ASP A 85 2.44 4.65 5.01
N ILE A 86 1.15 4.99 4.90
CA ILE A 86 0.25 4.43 3.87
C ILE A 86 0.69 4.88 2.48
N SER A 87 1.01 6.17 2.28
CA SER A 87 1.46 6.68 0.97
C SER A 87 2.76 6.02 0.51
N LEU A 88 3.71 5.76 1.41
CA LEU A 88 4.91 5.00 1.08
C LEU A 88 4.56 3.59 0.62
N THR A 89 3.67 2.89 1.32
CA THR A 89 3.19 1.57 0.88
C THR A 89 2.61 1.62 -0.54
N VAL A 90 1.75 2.59 -0.86
CA VAL A 90 1.14 2.72 -2.19
C VAL A 90 2.19 3.06 -3.26
N ASN A 91 3.10 3.99 -2.98
CA ASN A 91 4.15 4.40 -3.93
C ASN A 91 5.06 3.22 -4.29
N TYR A 92 5.53 2.47 -3.30
CA TYR A 92 6.38 1.31 -3.53
C TYR A 92 5.62 0.13 -4.16
N ALA A 93 4.35 -0.08 -3.81
CA ALA A 93 3.51 -1.07 -4.48
C ALA A 93 3.32 -0.74 -5.98
N THR A 94 3.04 0.52 -6.30
CA THR A 94 2.85 1.00 -7.68
C THR A 94 4.15 0.88 -8.48
N LEU A 95 5.28 1.26 -7.88
CA LEU A 95 6.59 1.13 -8.50
C LEU A 95 6.96 -0.34 -8.75
N SER A 96 6.68 -1.22 -7.78
CA SER A 96 6.87 -2.67 -7.90
C SER A 96 5.99 -3.30 -8.99
N MET A 97 4.74 -2.85 -9.10
CA MET A 97 3.84 -3.23 -10.20
C MET A 97 4.42 -2.86 -11.57
N LEU A 98 4.91 -1.63 -11.74
CA LEU A 98 5.57 -1.21 -12.98
C LEU A 98 6.83 -2.01 -13.29
N MET A 99 7.60 -2.38 -12.26
CA MET A 99 8.80 -3.22 -12.39
C MET A 99 8.49 -4.70 -12.55
N ASN A 100 7.25 -5.15 -12.29
CA ASN A 100 6.91 -6.56 -12.18
C ASN A 100 7.76 -7.31 -11.14
N ASP A 101 8.07 -6.66 -10.02
CA ASP A 101 9.09 -7.14 -9.07
C ASP A 101 8.57 -7.11 -7.63
N PRO A 102 7.72 -8.08 -7.23
CA PRO A 102 7.17 -8.16 -5.87
C PRO A 102 8.24 -8.47 -4.82
N ASP A 103 9.31 -9.18 -5.19
CA ASP A 103 10.42 -9.50 -4.28
C ASP A 103 11.19 -8.23 -3.90
N TRP A 104 11.43 -7.34 -4.87
CA TRP A 104 11.99 -6.01 -4.57
C TRP A 104 11.12 -5.25 -3.58
N TYR A 105 9.79 -5.25 -3.72
CA TYR A 105 8.91 -4.53 -2.80
C TYR A 105 8.96 -5.10 -1.38
N ARG A 106 8.91 -6.42 -1.29
CA ARG A 106 9.04 -7.17 -0.04
C ARG A 106 10.33 -6.80 0.68
N ASP A 107 11.46 -6.88 -0.01
CA ASP A 107 12.78 -6.73 0.61
C ASP A 107 13.14 -5.25 0.82
N LYS A 108 12.74 -4.36 -0.10
CA LYS A 108 13.06 -2.92 -0.05
C LYS A 108 12.24 -2.18 1.00
N LEU A 109 10.96 -2.50 1.16
CA LEU A 109 10.08 -1.80 2.09
C LEU A 109 9.49 -2.74 3.15
N LEU A 110 8.75 -3.78 2.74
CA LEU A 110 7.79 -4.43 3.64
C LEU A 110 8.42 -5.13 4.85
N ILE A 111 9.54 -5.83 4.70
CA ILE A 111 10.21 -6.53 5.81
C ILE A 111 10.70 -5.54 6.87
N TRP A 112 11.39 -4.49 6.43
CA TRP A 112 11.87 -3.44 7.34
C TRP A 112 10.70 -2.69 7.97
N PHE A 113 9.66 -2.43 7.19
CA PHE A 113 8.52 -1.68 7.67
C PHE A 113 7.70 -2.45 8.69
N LYS A 114 7.50 -3.76 8.49
CA LYS A 114 6.93 -4.67 9.48
C LYS A 114 7.68 -4.57 10.80
N THR A 115 9.01 -4.63 10.76
CA THR A 115 9.86 -4.55 11.96
C THR A 115 9.61 -3.25 12.73
N ILE A 116 9.49 -2.13 12.03
CA ILE A 116 9.19 -0.83 12.63
C ILE A 116 7.78 -0.81 13.20
N LEU A 117 6.77 -1.13 12.41
CA LEU A 117 5.37 -1.09 12.84
C LEU A 117 5.12 -2.01 14.03
N HIS A 118 5.70 -3.21 14.05
CA HIS A 118 5.55 -4.17 15.14
C HIS A 118 6.37 -3.80 16.38
N SER A 119 7.39 -2.95 16.24
CA SER A 119 8.10 -2.38 17.39
C SER A 119 7.26 -1.34 18.14
N PHE A 120 6.29 -0.72 17.46
CA PHE A 120 5.31 0.15 18.10
C PHE A 120 4.19 -0.69 18.72
N ARG A 121 3.99 -0.53 20.02
CA ARG A 121 2.81 -1.08 20.70
C ARG A 121 1.63 -0.17 20.42
N PHE A 122 0.98 -0.37 19.28
CA PHE A 122 -0.19 0.42 18.92
C PHE A 122 -1.33 0.22 19.94
N PRO A 123 -2.07 1.29 20.26
CA PRO A 123 -3.13 1.24 21.26
C PRO A 123 -4.28 0.39 20.78
N ASP A 124 -5.14 -0.02 21.72
CA ASP A 124 -6.42 -0.66 21.40
C ASP A 124 -7.38 0.30 20.71
N GLN A 125 -8.39 -0.28 20.07
CA GLN A 125 -9.51 0.45 19.51
C GLN A 125 -10.29 1.15 20.64
N LYS A 126 -10.78 2.37 20.38
CA LYS A 126 -11.62 3.11 21.32
C LYS A 126 -12.89 2.31 21.63
N ASN A 127 -13.29 2.28 22.90
CA ASN A 127 -14.48 1.57 23.34
C ASN A 127 -15.72 1.95 22.50
N GLY A 128 -16.43 0.95 21.99
CA GLY A 128 -17.67 1.12 21.24
C GLY A 128 -17.49 1.50 19.77
N GLN A 129 -16.27 1.48 19.23
CA GLN A 129 -16.05 1.57 17.79
C GLN A 129 -16.27 0.21 17.12
N GLU A 130 -16.95 0.22 15.97
CA GLU A 130 -17.08 -0.96 15.10
C GLU A 130 -15.83 -1.14 14.24
N ALA A 131 -15.66 -2.33 13.66
CA ALA A 131 -14.59 -2.58 12.69
C ALA A 131 -14.65 -1.56 11.54
N LEU A 132 -13.50 -1.17 11.01
CA LEU A 132 -13.43 -0.17 9.95
C LEU A 132 -13.96 -0.69 8.61
N ILE A 133 -14.08 -2.00 8.48
CA ILE A 133 -14.65 -2.69 7.33
C ILE A 133 -15.72 -3.67 7.80
N ASP A 134 -16.87 -3.62 7.12
CA ASP A 134 -17.97 -4.56 7.33
C ASP A 134 -17.67 -5.91 6.70
N GLY A 135 -18.08 -7.00 7.36
CA GLY A 135 -17.99 -8.36 6.83
C GLY A 135 -17.56 -9.38 7.89
N THR A 136 -18.22 -10.55 7.88
CA THR A 136 -17.96 -11.62 8.85
C THR A 136 -16.53 -12.13 8.77
N GLU A 137 -16.00 -12.35 7.57
CA GLU A 137 -14.62 -12.82 7.37
C GLU A 137 -13.59 -11.81 7.90
N HIS A 138 -13.77 -10.51 7.62
CA HIS A 138 -12.88 -9.47 8.12
C HIS A 138 -12.93 -9.41 9.65
N ALA A 139 -14.11 -9.50 10.25
CA ALA A 139 -14.29 -9.50 11.69
C ALA A 139 -13.62 -10.72 12.36
N GLU A 140 -13.73 -11.90 11.77
CA GLU A 140 -13.06 -13.12 12.24
C GLU A 140 -11.53 -12.98 12.19
N GLN A 141 -11.00 -12.50 11.07
CA GLN A 141 -9.57 -12.23 10.94
C GLN A 141 -9.10 -11.20 11.96
N LEU A 142 -9.81 -10.08 12.12
CA LEU A 142 -9.50 -9.05 13.10
C LEU A 142 -9.52 -9.58 14.54
N ALA A 143 -10.50 -10.41 14.89
CA ALA A 143 -10.63 -11.00 16.22
C ALA A 143 -9.48 -11.96 16.57
N SER A 144 -8.89 -12.61 15.56
CA SER A 144 -7.75 -13.54 15.73
C SER A 144 -6.40 -12.84 15.96
N ARG A 145 -6.30 -11.52 15.71
CA ARG A 145 -5.06 -10.75 15.82
C ARG A 145 -4.75 -10.32 17.25
N GLN A 146 -3.45 -10.17 17.53
CA GLN A 146 -3.02 -9.51 18.76
C GLN A 146 -3.45 -8.04 18.78
N PRO A 147 -3.75 -7.46 19.96
CA PRO A 147 -4.17 -6.07 20.11
C PRO A 147 -3.36 -5.05 19.27
N PHE A 148 -2.02 -5.13 19.36
CA PHE A 148 -1.11 -4.20 18.68
C PHE A 148 -1.06 -4.38 17.15
N GLN A 149 -1.60 -5.47 16.60
CA GLN A 149 -1.63 -5.76 15.16
C GLN A 149 -2.95 -5.33 14.51
N LYS A 150 -4.01 -5.15 15.29
CA LYS A 150 -5.36 -4.85 14.77
C LYS A 150 -5.38 -3.58 13.95
N SER A 151 -4.75 -2.51 14.45
CA SER A 151 -4.69 -1.23 13.74
C SER A 151 -3.93 -1.34 12.41
N ILE A 152 -2.87 -2.14 12.36
CA ILE A 152 -2.09 -2.39 11.14
C ILE A 152 -2.94 -3.17 10.12
N PHE A 153 -3.57 -4.26 10.58
CA PHE A 153 -4.46 -5.08 9.76
C PHE A 153 -5.62 -4.25 9.19
N GLU A 154 -6.30 -3.45 10.01
CA GLU A 154 -7.40 -2.61 9.53
C GLU A 154 -6.93 -1.52 8.58
N THR A 155 -5.75 -0.92 8.82
CA THR A 155 -5.18 0.10 7.93
C THR A 155 -5.00 -0.44 6.52
N TYR A 156 -4.30 -1.57 6.37
CA TYR A 156 -4.00 -2.14 5.05
C TYR A 156 -5.18 -2.88 4.42
N SER A 157 -6.09 -3.42 5.24
CA SER A 157 -7.37 -3.93 4.73
C SER A 157 -8.22 -2.80 4.15
N LEU A 158 -8.30 -1.66 4.85
CA LEU A 158 -9.04 -0.49 4.40
C LEU A 158 -8.41 0.12 3.16
N LEU A 159 -7.07 0.14 3.06
CA LEU A 159 -6.36 0.54 1.85
C LEU A 159 -6.78 -0.31 0.66
N LYS A 160 -6.72 -1.64 0.78
CA LYS A 160 -7.14 -2.56 -0.29
C LYS A 160 -8.60 -2.32 -0.70
N ALA A 161 -9.51 -2.18 0.27
CA ALA A 161 -10.93 -1.94 0.01
C ALA A 161 -11.19 -0.58 -0.67
N GLN A 162 -10.55 0.51 -0.21
CA GLN A 162 -10.73 1.83 -0.81
C GLN A 162 -10.12 1.91 -2.22
N MET A 163 -8.98 1.26 -2.47
CA MET A 163 -8.39 1.16 -3.81
C MET A 163 -9.32 0.38 -4.75
N LYS A 164 -9.88 -0.76 -4.32
CA LYS A 164 -10.86 -1.53 -5.09
C LYS A 164 -12.10 -0.70 -5.47
N ALA A 165 -12.56 0.13 -4.55
CA ALA A 165 -13.75 0.98 -4.77
C ALA A 165 -13.48 2.21 -5.65
N SER A 166 -12.22 2.63 -5.79
CA SER A 166 -11.86 3.91 -6.44
C SER A 166 -11.19 3.74 -7.81
N LEU A 167 -10.65 2.57 -8.10
CA LEU A 167 -9.96 2.27 -9.37
C LEU A 167 -10.89 1.53 -10.34
N SER A 168 -10.59 1.61 -11.64
CA SER A 168 -11.18 0.70 -12.62
C SER A 168 -10.84 -0.76 -12.30
N GLU A 169 -11.67 -1.70 -12.74
CA GLU A 169 -11.41 -3.15 -12.53
C GLU A 169 -10.05 -3.56 -13.12
N SER A 170 -9.71 -3.04 -14.29
CA SER A 170 -8.42 -3.25 -14.95
C SER A 170 -7.25 -2.70 -14.13
N ALA A 171 -7.36 -1.47 -13.62
CA ALA A 171 -6.29 -0.87 -12.82
C ALA A 171 -6.12 -1.58 -11.48
N TYR A 172 -7.24 -1.92 -10.83
CA TYR A 172 -7.21 -2.66 -9.57
C TYR A 172 -6.57 -4.04 -9.74
N LYS A 173 -6.87 -4.76 -10.82
CA LYS A 173 -6.27 -6.07 -11.11
C LYS A 173 -4.74 -6.03 -11.18
N GLU A 174 -4.15 -4.94 -11.68
CA GLU A 174 -2.69 -4.80 -11.75
C GLU A 174 -2.06 -4.58 -10.36
N ILE A 175 -2.68 -3.77 -9.51
CA ILE A 175 -2.12 -3.38 -8.20
C ILE A 175 -2.50 -4.33 -7.06
N GLU A 176 -3.60 -5.08 -7.19
CA GLU A 176 -4.17 -5.94 -6.14
C GLU A 176 -3.16 -6.93 -5.54
N PRO A 177 -2.32 -7.64 -6.31
CA PRO A 177 -1.31 -8.55 -5.75
C PRO A 177 -0.33 -7.85 -4.82
N TYR A 178 0.05 -6.60 -5.11
CA TYR A 178 1.00 -5.81 -4.33
C TYR A 178 0.34 -5.25 -3.06
N LEU A 179 -0.94 -4.84 -3.13
CA LEU A 179 -1.70 -4.45 -1.95
C LEU A 179 -1.92 -5.65 -1.01
N GLN A 180 -2.22 -6.82 -1.58
CA GLN A 180 -2.35 -8.06 -0.81
C GLN A 180 -1.03 -8.43 -0.15
N LEU A 181 0.09 -8.36 -0.88
CA LEU A 181 1.42 -8.62 -0.32
C LEU A 181 1.75 -7.69 0.86
N ALA A 182 1.38 -6.40 0.76
CA ALA A 182 1.55 -5.46 1.85
C ALA A 182 0.69 -5.82 3.07
N LEU A 183 -0.60 -6.13 2.85
CA LEU A 183 -1.49 -6.59 3.92
C LEU A 183 -0.91 -7.84 4.61
N ASP A 184 -0.53 -8.84 3.83
CA ASP A 184 -0.03 -10.11 4.36
C ASP A 184 1.26 -9.95 5.14
N ILE A 185 2.24 -9.17 4.65
CA ILE A 185 3.51 -9.02 5.35
C ILE A 185 3.36 -8.12 6.57
N LEU A 186 2.65 -7.00 6.46
CA LEU A 186 2.63 -5.99 7.53
C LEU A 186 1.70 -6.40 8.68
N SER A 187 0.66 -7.21 8.43
CA SER A 187 -0.33 -7.57 9.45
C SER A 187 -0.19 -8.97 10.06
N ASN A 188 0.66 -9.84 9.50
CA ASN A 188 0.95 -11.17 10.06
C ASN A 188 2.25 -11.18 10.86
N ASP A 189 2.38 -12.12 11.81
CA ASP A 189 3.63 -12.44 12.52
C ASP A 189 4.62 -13.23 11.66
#